data_AF-A0AA35Z7S0-F1
#
_entry.id   AF-A0AA35Z7S0-F1
#
_cell.length_a   1.000
_cell.length_b   1.000
_cell.length_c   1.000
_cell.angle_alpha   90.00
_cell.angle_beta   90.00
_cell.angle_gamma   90.00
#
_symmetry.space_group_name_H-M   'P 1'
#
loop_
_entity.id
_entity.type
_entity.pdbx_description
1 polymer ?
#
loop_
_entity_poly.entity_id
_entity_poly.type
_entity_poly.pdbx_seq_one_letter_code
_entity_poly.pdbx_strand_id
1 'polypeptide(L)'
;MARRAQRTNPPEDVTDHRFLQFPQTLSDATRAHYSTNLSLLLTKEIDIAPSFDWELATRTGLAALIQEFLQYTHSDASGVELFVCQGWVRLFRIQEPVYREFLLEFYATVSYDPRKSLNDRTAFAFRLGGVSRESSVIELATRVGIYTADETRSVHFPTFLADCLTERPEDYNENTFWADITGGIYTPSTARGGMIRSTTYRMLHRLISMSLTHHKNSERVPSTDLYFLWALVTPGRHLNLPVALAAYLGRRARGLRGDSPICGGHFITRLARSYQLMTREITRSMVFHDMRPMSLQLLESMRVLERGGDGVLRVRADDVADEEGAAEPQPRRVPRR
;
A
#
# COMPACT_ATOMS: atom_id res chain seq x y z
N MET A 1 -5.38 -27.60 -20.45
CA MET A 1 -3.97 -28.01 -20.20
C MET A 1 -3.61 -27.73 -18.75
N ALA A 2 -3.05 -28.72 -18.06
CA ALA A 2 -3.02 -28.83 -16.60
C ALA A 2 -2.14 -27.76 -15.91
N ARG A 3 -2.67 -27.19 -14.82
CA ARG A 3 -1.95 -26.35 -13.86
C ARG A 3 -0.88 -27.18 -13.17
N ARG A 4 0.39 -26.91 -13.47
CA ARG A 4 1.53 -27.44 -12.72
C ARG A 4 1.62 -26.67 -11.41
N ALA A 5 1.08 -27.24 -10.34
CA ALA A 5 1.31 -26.76 -8.99
C ALA A 5 2.81 -26.84 -8.68
N GLN A 6 3.47 -25.68 -8.55
CA GLN A 6 4.76 -25.61 -7.88
C GLN A 6 4.51 -25.79 -6.37
N ARG A 7 4.36 -27.05 -5.96
CA ARG A 7 4.72 -27.47 -4.61
C ARG A 7 6.22 -27.75 -4.63
N THR A 8 7.03 -26.71 -4.49
CA THR A 8 8.38 -26.88 -3.99
C THR A 8 8.25 -26.98 -2.48
N ASN A 9 8.44 -28.18 -1.92
CA ASN A 9 8.71 -28.31 -0.49
C ASN A 9 9.80 -27.30 -0.12
N PRO A 10 9.68 -26.55 0.99
CA PRO A 10 10.78 -25.71 1.45
C PRO A 10 12.00 -26.61 1.65
N PRO A 11 13.21 -26.19 1.22
CA PRO A 11 14.40 -26.96 1.50
C PRO A 11 14.48 -27.22 3.00
N GLU A 12 14.76 -28.46 3.37
CA GLU A 12 15.13 -28.78 4.74
C GLU A 12 16.32 -27.86 5.11
N ASP A 13 16.18 -27.17 6.25
CA ASP A 13 17.11 -26.22 6.88
C ASP A 13 17.06 -24.71 6.55
N VAL A 14 15.89 -24.18 6.20
CA VAL A 14 15.70 -22.71 6.05
C VAL A 14 15.72 -21.94 7.39
N THR A 15 15.61 -22.62 8.53
CA THR A 15 15.59 -22.00 9.87
C THR A 15 16.97 -21.61 10.41
N ASP A 16 18.05 -22.13 9.83
CA ASP A 16 19.41 -21.99 10.36
C ASP A 16 20.13 -20.71 9.94
N HIS A 17 19.44 -19.85 9.17
CA HIS A 17 20.02 -18.55 8.80
C HIS A 17 20.27 -17.69 10.06
N ARG A 18 21.46 -17.08 10.16
CA ARG A 18 21.90 -16.31 11.34
C ARG A 18 20.96 -15.22 11.84
N PHE A 19 20.10 -14.69 10.96
CA PHE A 19 19.12 -13.65 11.30
C PHE A 19 17.82 -14.21 11.90
N LEU A 20 17.59 -15.51 11.77
CA LEU A 20 16.46 -16.23 12.35
C LEU A 20 16.85 -16.92 13.67
N GLN A 21 18.12 -16.81 14.07
CA GLN A 21 18.68 -17.31 15.31
C GLN A 21 18.76 -16.17 16.34
N PHE A 22 17.80 -16.12 17.27
CA PHE A 22 17.72 -15.04 18.26
C PHE A 22 18.77 -15.22 19.38
N PRO A 23 19.58 -14.18 19.70
CA PRO A 23 20.73 -14.33 20.58
C PRO A 23 20.34 -14.58 22.04
N GLN A 24 21.21 -15.29 22.77
CA GLN A 24 21.08 -15.58 24.20
C GLN A 24 21.13 -14.33 25.10
N THR A 25 21.57 -13.19 24.55
CA THR A 25 21.57 -11.90 25.26
C THR A 25 20.18 -11.31 25.45
N LEU A 26 19.17 -11.82 24.73
CA LEU A 26 17.77 -11.48 24.96
C LEU A 26 17.25 -12.25 26.19
N SER A 27 16.29 -11.66 26.91
CA SER A 27 15.59 -12.39 27.97
C SER A 27 14.86 -13.62 27.43
N ASP A 28 14.71 -14.64 28.26
CA ASP A 28 14.03 -15.89 27.90
C ASP A 28 12.61 -15.64 27.38
N ALA A 29 11.87 -14.74 28.03
CA ALA A 29 10.53 -14.36 27.61
C ALA A 29 10.50 -13.72 26.22
N THR A 30 11.39 -12.77 25.94
CA THR A 30 11.47 -12.08 24.64
C THR A 30 11.87 -13.06 23.54
N ARG A 31 12.86 -13.92 23.81
CA ARG A 31 13.30 -14.94 22.86
C ARG A 31 12.20 -15.94 22.57
N ALA A 32 11.50 -16.44 23.59
CA ALA A 32 10.37 -17.36 23.41
C ALA A 32 9.25 -16.71 22.58
N HIS A 33 8.97 -15.43 22.81
CA HIS A 33 8.01 -14.67 22.01
C HIS A 33 8.43 -14.58 20.54
N TYR A 34 9.67 -14.20 20.25
CA TYR A 34 10.18 -14.12 18.87
C TYR A 34 10.20 -15.47 18.18
N SER A 35 10.63 -16.55 18.84
CA SER A 35 10.63 -17.90 18.29
C SER A 35 9.21 -18.41 17.99
N THR A 36 8.24 -18.07 18.84
CA THR A 36 6.83 -18.40 18.61
C THR A 36 6.29 -17.67 17.37
N ASN A 37 6.54 -16.36 17.26
CA ASN A 37 6.14 -15.59 16.09
C ASN A 37 6.81 -16.13 14.81
N LEU A 38 8.12 -16.41 14.85
CA LEU A 38 8.85 -16.96 13.71
C LEU A 38 8.27 -18.31 13.27
N SER A 39 7.99 -19.21 14.21
CA SER A 39 7.40 -20.52 13.92
C SER A 39 6.07 -20.39 13.17
N LEU A 40 5.21 -19.45 13.59
CA LEU A 40 3.97 -19.13 12.88
C LEU A 40 4.24 -18.56 11.49
N LEU A 41 5.16 -17.59 11.35
CA LEU A 41 5.46 -16.95 10.07
C LEU A 41 6.04 -17.92 9.04
N LEU A 42 6.81 -18.94 9.48
CA LEU A 42 7.34 -19.98 8.59
C LEU A 42 6.24 -20.81 7.90
N THR A 43 5.04 -20.87 8.47
CA THR A 43 3.88 -21.54 7.87
C THR A 43 3.14 -20.70 6.83
N LYS A 44 3.47 -19.41 6.69
CA LYS A 44 2.72 -18.47 5.85
C LYS A 44 3.33 -18.36 4.46
N GLU A 45 2.46 -18.14 3.48
CA GLU A 45 2.87 -17.68 2.16
C GLU A 45 3.40 -16.25 2.26
N ILE A 46 4.43 -15.94 1.47
CA ILE A 46 4.93 -14.58 1.28
C ILE A 46 4.34 -14.07 -0.04
N ASP A 47 3.53 -13.02 0.04
CA ASP A 47 2.97 -12.36 -1.14
C ASP A 47 3.90 -11.26 -1.63
N ILE A 48 4.15 -11.27 -2.94
CA ILE A 48 5.04 -10.32 -3.60
C ILE A 48 4.18 -9.32 -4.36
N ALA A 49 4.16 -8.10 -3.86
CA ALA A 49 3.40 -7.03 -4.51
C ALA A 49 3.88 -6.81 -5.95
N PRO A 50 2.96 -6.67 -6.90
CA PRO A 50 3.34 -6.26 -8.24
C PRO A 50 3.88 -4.82 -8.20
N SER A 51 4.86 -4.52 -9.06
CA SER A 51 5.28 -3.14 -9.29
C SER A 51 4.39 -2.46 -10.33
N PHE A 52 4.34 -1.13 -10.28
CA PHE A 52 3.70 -0.34 -11.32
C PHE A 52 4.69 -0.03 -12.44
N ASP A 53 4.31 -0.34 -13.69
CA ASP A 53 5.12 -0.06 -14.87
C ASP A 53 4.95 1.40 -15.29
N TRP A 54 5.86 2.26 -14.79
CA TRP A 54 5.85 3.68 -15.09
C TRP A 54 6.17 3.99 -16.57
N GLU A 55 6.96 3.17 -17.26
CA GLU A 55 7.23 3.37 -18.70
C GLU A 55 5.99 3.10 -19.53
N LEU A 56 5.27 2.01 -19.24
CA LEU A 56 3.98 1.72 -19.85
C LEU A 56 2.97 2.83 -19.56
N ALA A 57 2.91 3.30 -18.31
CA ALA A 57 2.00 4.37 -17.91
C ALA A 57 2.29 5.68 -18.65
N THR A 58 3.56 6.02 -18.87
CA THR A 58 3.95 7.19 -19.68
C THR A 58 3.55 7.03 -21.14
N ARG A 59 3.83 5.87 -21.76
CA ARG A 59 3.48 5.62 -23.18
C ARG A 59 1.98 5.66 -23.45
N THR A 60 1.16 5.28 -22.47
CA THR A 60 -0.30 5.24 -22.60
C THR A 60 -0.97 6.54 -22.17
N GLY A 61 -0.24 7.47 -21.55
CA GLY A 61 -0.80 8.70 -20.96
C GLY A 61 -1.35 8.54 -19.54
N LEU A 62 -1.42 7.31 -19.00
CA LEU A 62 -1.90 7.01 -17.65
C LEU A 62 -1.09 7.73 -16.56
N ALA A 63 0.23 7.86 -16.75
CA ALA A 63 1.11 8.51 -15.78
C ALA A 63 0.70 9.98 -15.55
N ALA A 64 0.32 10.70 -16.60
CA ALA A 64 -0.12 12.08 -16.49
C ALA A 64 -1.43 12.19 -15.71
N LEU A 65 -2.40 11.30 -16.00
CA LEU A 65 -3.70 11.28 -15.32
C LEU A 65 -3.61 11.04 -13.82
N ILE A 66 -2.73 10.14 -13.38
CA ILE A 66 -2.58 9.87 -11.94
C ILE A 66 -1.72 10.91 -11.24
N GLN A 67 -0.76 11.53 -11.92
CA GLN A 67 0.24 12.43 -11.31
C GLN A 67 -0.41 13.61 -10.57
N GLU A 68 -1.53 14.13 -11.07
CA GLU A 68 -2.29 15.22 -10.44
C GLU A 68 -2.73 14.90 -9.01
N PHE A 69 -2.91 13.62 -8.68
CA PHE A 69 -3.33 13.16 -7.35
C PHE A 69 -2.17 12.79 -6.43
N LEU A 70 -0.97 12.53 -6.98
CA LEU A 70 0.16 11.99 -6.20
C LEU A 70 1.04 13.06 -5.56
N GLN A 71 0.91 14.31 -6.02
CA GLN A 71 1.63 15.47 -5.50
C GLN A 71 0.68 16.36 -4.72
N TYR A 72 1.14 16.87 -3.58
CA TYR A 72 0.41 17.86 -2.80
C TYR A 72 1.28 19.06 -2.48
N THR A 73 0.73 20.26 -2.59
CA THR A 73 1.37 21.50 -2.17
C THR A 73 0.66 22.03 -0.92
N HIS A 74 1.33 21.95 0.22
CA HIS A 74 0.92 22.60 1.46
C HIS A 74 1.26 24.08 1.38
N SER A 75 0.25 24.93 1.55
CA SER A 75 0.36 26.38 1.48
C SER A 75 -0.14 27.02 2.77
N ASP A 76 0.31 28.24 3.06
CA ASP A 76 -0.25 29.03 4.16
C ASP A 76 -1.63 29.61 3.81
N ALA A 77 -2.22 30.34 4.77
CA ALA A 77 -3.53 30.99 4.59
C ALA A 77 -3.56 32.05 3.47
N SER A 78 -2.41 32.54 3.02
CA SER A 78 -2.27 33.48 1.90
C SER A 78 -2.04 32.80 0.55
N GLY A 79 -1.91 31.46 0.54
CA GLY A 79 -1.65 30.67 -0.65
C GLY A 79 -0.17 30.55 -1.03
N VAL A 80 0.74 30.94 -0.14
CA VAL A 80 2.19 30.77 -0.37
C VAL A 80 2.56 29.31 -0.14
N GLU A 81 3.22 28.70 -1.13
CA GLU A 81 3.69 27.31 -1.05
C GLU A 81 4.76 27.15 0.03
N LEU A 82 4.48 26.34 1.05
CA LEU A 82 5.37 26.07 2.17
C LEU A 82 6.10 24.71 2.03
N PHE A 83 5.41 23.72 1.47
CA PHE A 83 5.94 22.36 1.36
C PHE A 83 5.29 21.59 0.21
N VAL A 84 6.09 20.95 -0.64
CA VAL A 84 5.59 20.07 -1.71
C VAL A 84 5.85 18.62 -1.33
N CYS A 85 4.77 17.87 -1.10
CA CYS A 85 4.81 16.45 -0.77
C CYS A 85 4.82 15.59 -2.04
N GLN A 86 5.86 14.77 -2.18
CA GLN A 86 5.99 13.72 -3.21
C GLN A 86 5.86 12.30 -2.62
N GLY A 87 5.21 12.18 -1.47
CA GLY A 87 5.17 10.95 -0.69
C GLY A 87 4.54 9.77 -1.44
N TRP A 88 3.38 9.98 -2.07
CA TRP A 88 2.69 8.95 -2.83
C TRP A 88 3.46 8.52 -4.09
N VAL A 89 4.02 9.50 -4.83
CA VAL A 89 4.87 9.21 -6.00
C VAL A 89 6.04 8.30 -5.62
N ARG A 90 6.75 8.64 -4.54
CA ARG A 90 7.89 7.84 -4.08
C ARG A 90 7.45 6.48 -3.57
N LEU A 91 6.36 6.42 -2.80
CA LEU A 91 5.82 5.17 -2.28
C LEU A 91 5.49 4.18 -3.41
N PHE A 92 4.76 4.62 -4.44
CA PHE A 92 4.39 3.76 -5.59
C PHE A 92 5.57 3.45 -6.52
N ARG A 93 6.70 4.15 -6.40
CA ARG A 93 7.95 3.87 -7.10
C ARG A 93 8.87 2.91 -6.35
N ILE A 94 8.54 2.49 -5.13
CA ILE A 94 9.35 1.51 -4.40
C ILE A 94 9.25 0.17 -5.10
N GLN A 95 10.31 -0.16 -5.83
CA GLN A 95 10.55 -1.47 -6.42
C GLN A 95 11.83 -2.04 -5.81
N GLU A 96 11.68 -3.06 -4.98
CA GLU A 96 12.79 -3.78 -4.35
C GLU A 96 12.48 -5.28 -4.36
N PRO A 97 13.46 -6.17 -4.57
CA PRO A 97 13.26 -7.58 -4.33
C PRO A 97 12.92 -7.83 -2.86
N VAL A 98 12.20 -8.91 -2.58
CA VAL A 98 11.86 -9.32 -1.21
C VAL A 98 12.85 -10.36 -0.75
N TYR A 99 13.60 -10.08 0.31
CA TYR A 99 14.48 -11.05 0.97
C TYR A 99 13.74 -11.70 2.14
N ARG A 100 13.55 -13.01 2.05
CA ARG A 100 12.73 -13.79 2.97
C ARG A 100 13.25 -13.70 4.42
N GLU A 101 14.55 -13.75 4.62
CA GLU A 101 15.15 -13.78 5.95
C GLU A 101 15.00 -12.43 6.67
N PHE A 102 15.18 -11.32 5.95
CA PHE A 102 14.90 -9.98 6.50
C PHE A 102 13.42 -9.79 6.83
N LEU A 103 12.54 -10.26 5.93
CA LEU A 103 11.09 -10.21 6.13
C LEU A 103 10.67 -10.93 7.42
N LEU A 104 11.18 -12.16 7.60
CA LEU A 104 10.84 -13.00 8.74
C LEU A 104 11.44 -12.48 10.06
N GLU A 105 12.72 -12.05 10.06
CA GLU A 105 13.34 -11.46 11.25
C GLU A 105 12.55 -10.23 11.71
N PHE A 106 12.25 -9.33 10.77
CA PHE A 106 11.50 -8.11 11.05
C PHE A 106 10.13 -8.44 11.64
N TYR A 107 9.35 -9.30 10.97
CA TYR A 107 7.98 -9.59 11.41
C TYR A 107 7.89 -10.48 12.66
N ALA A 108 8.92 -11.28 12.95
CA ALA A 108 8.99 -12.00 14.22
C ALA A 108 9.15 -11.05 15.42
N THR A 109 9.67 -9.83 15.18
CA THR A 109 10.19 -8.95 16.23
C THR A 109 9.54 -7.56 16.25
N VAL A 110 8.80 -7.18 15.22
CA VAL A 110 8.21 -5.85 15.07
C VAL A 110 7.19 -5.56 16.17
N SER A 111 7.29 -4.36 16.73
CA SER A 111 6.35 -3.76 17.66
C SER A 111 6.11 -2.30 17.25
N TYR A 112 4.84 -1.89 17.28
CA TYR A 112 4.42 -0.54 16.95
C TYR A 112 3.39 -0.03 17.97
N ASP A 113 3.73 1.07 18.64
CA ASP A 113 2.87 1.79 19.57
C ASP A 113 2.31 3.06 18.93
N PRO A 114 1.03 3.08 18.48
CA PRO A 114 0.42 4.23 17.84
C PRO A 114 0.08 5.36 18.82
N ARG A 115 0.22 5.16 20.13
CA ARG A 115 -0.06 6.19 21.13
C ARG A 115 1.10 7.17 21.31
N LYS A 116 2.28 6.80 20.83
CA LYS A 116 3.48 7.62 20.91
C LYS A 116 3.49 8.67 19.82
N SER A 117 4.14 9.80 20.11
CA SER A 117 4.27 10.89 19.14
C SER A 117 5.04 10.44 17.89
N LEU A 118 4.80 11.09 16.75
CA LEU A 118 5.41 10.71 15.46
C LEU A 118 6.94 10.76 15.47
N ASN A 119 7.53 11.56 16.37
CA ASN A 119 8.97 11.74 16.54
C ASN A 119 9.57 10.90 17.68
N ASP A 120 8.74 10.18 18.46
CA ASP A 120 9.24 9.32 19.53
C ASP A 120 9.99 8.12 18.94
N ARG A 121 11.29 8.01 19.23
CA ARG A 121 12.14 6.94 18.69
C ARG A 121 11.74 5.55 19.14
N THR A 122 10.98 5.44 20.22
CA THR A 122 10.51 4.18 20.79
C THR A 122 9.12 3.78 20.28
N ALA A 123 8.56 4.52 19.31
CA ALA A 123 7.26 4.23 18.68
C ALA A 123 7.29 2.94 17.87
N PHE A 124 8.41 2.65 17.22
CA PHE A 124 8.54 1.50 16.32
C PHE A 124 9.84 0.75 16.62
N ALA A 125 9.74 -0.52 17.01
CA ALA A 125 10.88 -1.36 17.37
C ALA A 125 10.87 -2.65 16.55
N PHE A 126 12.05 -3.12 16.12
CA PHE A 126 12.21 -4.32 15.30
C PHE A 126 13.65 -4.81 15.31
N ARG A 127 13.89 -6.04 14.86
CA ARG A 127 15.22 -6.54 14.51
C ARG A 127 15.38 -6.60 12.99
N LEU A 128 16.56 -6.21 12.51
CA LEU A 128 16.91 -6.30 11.09
C LEU A 128 18.42 -6.40 10.91
N GLY A 129 18.88 -7.48 10.28
CA GLY A 129 20.29 -7.82 10.12
C GLY A 129 20.94 -8.26 11.42
N GLY A 130 20.20 -8.91 12.32
CA GLY A 130 20.67 -9.36 13.63
C GLY A 130 20.76 -8.28 14.70
N VAL A 131 20.36 -7.04 14.38
CA VAL A 131 20.47 -5.88 15.28
C VAL A 131 19.08 -5.39 15.67
N SER A 132 18.85 -5.20 16.97
CA SER A 132 17.65 -4.54 17.48
C SER A 132 17.71 -3.04 17.20
N ARG A 133 16.60 -2.49 16.70
CA ARG A 133 16.48 -1.11 16.25
C ARG A 133 15.20 -0.51 16.78
N GLU A 134 15.28 0.77 17.06
CA GLU A 134 14.14 1.62 17.38
C GLU A 134 14.16 2.82 16.44
N SER A 135 12.99 3.25 16.01
CA SER A 135 12.81 4.40 15.14
C SER A 135 11.51 5.12 15.46
N SER A 136 11.50 6.42 15.22
CA SER A 136 10.25 7.16 15.16
C SER A 136 9.48 6.80 13.89
N VAL A 137 8.18 7.14 13.87
CA VAL A 137 7.33 6.90 12.70
C VAL A 137 7.82 7.71 11.50
N ILE A 138 8.31 8.93 11.73
CA ILE A 138 8.93 9.78 10.70
C ILE A 138 10.26 9.18 10.22
N GLU A 139 11.14 8.73 11.14
CA GLU A 139 12.42 8.10 10.76
C GLU A 139 12.19 6.85 9.90
N LEU A 140 11.21 6.02 10.25
CA LEU A 140 10.81 4.85 9.47
C LEU A 140 10.42 5.23 8.03
N ALA A 141 9.54 6.22 7.87
CA ALA A 141 9.08 6.69 6.56
C ALA A 141 10.23 7.27 5.71
N THR A 142 11.14 8.03 6.33
CA THR A 142 12.33 8.57 5.66
C THR A 142 13.28 7.46 5.22
N ARG A 143 13.53 6.45 6.06
CA ARG A 143 14.40 5.31 5.72
C ARG A 143 13.81 4.43 4.62
N VAL A 144 12.49 4.28 4.59
CA VAL A 144 11.76 3.61 3.50
C VAL A 144 11.72 4.50 2.24
N GLY A 145 12.06 5.78 2.33
CA GLY A 145 12.16 6.67 1.17
C GLY A 145 10.84 7.34 0.76
N ILE A 146 9.83 7.36 1.65
CA ILE A 146 8.61 8.14 1.44
C ILE A 146 8.92 9.64 1.53
N TYR A 147 9.86 10.03 2.40
CA TYR A 147 10.37 11.39 2.53
C TYR A 147 11.90 11.42 2.43
N THR A 148 12.46 12.55 2.02
CA THR A 148 13.91 12.78 2.06
C THR A 148 14.32 13.34 3.41
N ALA A 149 15.62 13.22 3.73
CA ALA A 149 16.15 13.81 4.94
C ALA A 149 16.00 15.35 4.93
N ASP A 150 16.12 15.99 3.77
CA ASP A 150 15.94 17.44 3.61
C ASP A 150 14.50 17.87 3.90
N GLU A 151 13.52 17.15 3.35
CA GLU A 151 12.10 17.42 3.63
C GLU A 151 11.80 17.31 5.12
N THR A 152 12.26 16.25 5.78
CA THR A 152 12.00 16.05 7.22
C THR A 152 12.72 17.04 8.13
N ARG A 153 13.73 17.76 7.61
CA ARG A 153 14.40 18.87 8.32
C ARG A 153 13.76 20.23 8.05
N SER A 154 12.85 20.34 7.08
CA SER A 154 12.14 21.58 6.80
C SER A 154 11.32 22.03 8.00
N VAL A 155 11.33 23.33 8.28
CA VAL A 155 10.52 23.95 9.33
C VAL A 155 9.01 23.80 9.09
N HIS A 156 8.60 23.58 7.83
CA HIS A 156 7.20 23.42 7.45
C HIS A 156 6.71 21.97 7.52
N PHE A 157 7.62 20.99 7.63
CA PHE A 157 7.25 19.58 7.63
C PHE A 157 6.40 19.15 8.84
N PRO A 158 6.68 19.61 10.09
CA PRO A 158 5.82 19.30 11.23
C PRO A 158 4.40 19.86 11.06
N THR A 159 4.26 21.08 10.56
CA THR A 159 2.94 21.71 10.30
C THR A 159 2.18 20.93 9.23
N PHE A 160 2.84 20.62 8.11
CA PHE A 160 2.27 19.78 7.07
C PHE A 160 1.77 18.42 7.60
N LEU A 161 2.57 17.73 8.41
CA LEU A 161 2.16 16.44 8.97
C LEU A 161 1.03 16.54 10.00
N ALA A 162 0.93 17.66 10.73
CA ALA A 162 -0.15 17.91 11.67
C ALA A 162 -1.50 18.09 10.96
N ASP A 163 -1.47 18.67 9.75
CA ASP A 163 -2.67 18.83 8.90
C ASP A 163 -3.05 17.53 8.15
N CYS A 164 -2.15 16.55 8.11
CA CYS A 164 -2.43 15.26 7.50
C CYS A 164 -3.31 14.37 8.39
N LEU A 165 -4.23 13.66 7.75
CA LEU A 165 -5.16 12.72 8.38
C LEU A 165 -4.43 11.50 8.95
N THR A 166 -4.50 11.34 10.27
CA THR A 166 -4.03 10.16 11.00
C THR A 166 -5.18 9.16 11.26
N GLU A 167 -6.41 9.66 11.33
CA GLU A 167 -7.65 8.92 11.57
C GLU A 167 -8.73 9.37 10.60
N ARG A 168 -9.86 8.64 10.56
CA ARG A 168 -10.99 9.01 9.71
C ARG A 168 -11.66 10.26 10.26
N PRO A 169 -11.71 11.36 9.49
CA PRO A 169 -12.37 12.57 9.94
C PRO A 169 -13.90 12.41 9.86
N GLU A 170 -14.64 13.26 10.56
CA GLU A 170 -16.11 13.18 10.65
C GLU A 170 -16.81 13.41 9.31
N ASP A 171 -16.18 14.16 8.40
CA ASP A 171 -16.71 14.44 7.07
C ASP A 171 -16.51 13.28 6.07
N TYR A 172 -15.76 12.24 6.45
CA TYR A 172 -15.64 11.04 5.63
C TYR A 172 -16.82 10.10 5.84
N ASN A 173 -17.63 9.91 4.79
CA ASN A 173 -18.70 8.92 4.75
C ASN A 173 -18.50 7.93 3.59
N GLU A 174 -18.42 6.64 3.92
CA GLU A 174 -18.16 5.58 2.94
C GLU A 174 -19.26 5.46 1.89
N ASN A 175 -20.53 5.59 2.29
CA ASN A 175 -21.66 5.48 1.38
C ASN A 175 -21.74 6.68 0.44
N THR A 176 -21.53 7.89 0.96
CA THR A 176 -21.50 9.10 0.15
C THR A 176 -20.39 9.01 -0.89
N PHE A 177 -19.14 8.78 -0.46
CA PHE A 177 -18.01 8.73 -1.38
C PHE A 177 -18.13 7.59 -2.40
N TRP A 178 -18.60 6.42 -1.98
CA TRP A 178 -18.84 5.30 -2.91
C TRP A 178 -19.94 5.62 -3.92
N ALA A 179 -21.04 6.25 -3.49
CA ALA A 179 -22.11 6.68 -4.39
C ALA A 179 -21.59 7.72 -5.40
N ASP A 180 -20.70 8.63 -4.99
CA ASP A 180 -20.12 9.62 -5.89
C ASP A 180 -19.28 8.96 -7.01
N ILE A 181 -18.46 7.96 -6.66
CA ILE A 181 -17.54 7.33 -7.62
C ILE A 181 -18.13 6.13 -8.37
N THR A 182 -19.28 5.59 -7.94
CA THR A 182 -19.91 4.38 -8.54
C THR A 182 -21.40 4.53 -8.87
N GLY A 183 -22.12 5.43 -8.20
CA GLY A 183 -23.59 5.54 -8.21
C GLY A 183 -24.34 4.49 -7.39
N GLY A 184 -23.62 3.61 -6.68
CA GLY A 184 -24.20 2.53 -5.91
C GLY A 184 -24.13 2.73 -4.40
N ILE A 185 -24.67 1.77 -3.65
CA ILE A 185 -24.56 1.69 -2.19
C ILE A 185 -23.28 0.93 -1.83
N TYR A 186 -22.55 1.43 -0.83
CA TYR A 186 -21.35 0.77 -0.38
C TYR A 186 -21.69 -0.46 0.47
N THR A 187 -21.19 -1.62 0.06
CA THR A 187 -21.28 -2.85 0.85
C THR A 187 -19.93 -3.57 0.76
N PRO A 188 -19.14 -3.66 1.85
CA PRO A 188 -17.76 -4.16 1.80
C PRO A 188 -17.59 -5.55 1.17
N SER A 189 -18.58 -6.44 1.29
CA SER A 189 -18.53 -7.79 0.72
C SER A 189 -18.70 -7.83 -0.79
N THR A 190 -19.39 -6.85 -1.38
CA THR A 190 -19.74 -6.78 -2.81
C THR A 190 -19.04 -5.65 -3.55
N ALA A 191 -18.52 -4.64 -2.85
CA ALA A 191 -17.74 -3.56 -3.45
C ALA A 191 -16.53 -4.10 -4.23
N ARG A 192 -16.42 -3.74 -5.50
CA ARG A 192 -15.33 -4.14 -6.40
C ARG A 192 -14.74 -2.92 -7.10
N GLY A 193 -13.43 -2.94 -7.33
CA GLY A 193 -12.73 -1.84 -8.01
C GLY A 193 -13.27 -1.58 -9.42
N GLY A 194 -13.74 -2.62 -10.12
CA GLY A 194 -14.37 -2.48 -11.44
C GLY A 194 -15.71 -1.71 -11.45
N MET A 195 -16.31 -1.43 -10.29
CA MET A 195 -17.51 -0.60 -10.14
C MET A 195 -17.20 0.90 -10.09
N ILE A 196 -15.94 1.27 -9.83
CA ILE A 196 -15.50 2.67 -9.84
C ILE A 196 -15.52 3.15 -11.29
N ARG A 197 -16.27 4.24 -11.56
CA ARG A 197 -16.47 4.75 -12.93
C ARG A 197 -15.20 5.34 -13.53
N SER A 198 -14.45 6.10 -12.73
CA SER A 198 -13.22 6.75 -13.19
C SER A 198 -12.06 5.77 -13.32
N THR A 199 -11.48 5.70 -14.52
CA THR A 199 -10.27 4.91 -14.81
C THR A 199 -9.10 5.33 -13.94
N THR A 200 -8.93 6.64 -13.72
CA THR A 200 -7.88 7.17 -12.84
C THR A 200 -8.07 6.66 -11.42
N TYR A 201 -9.30 6.69 -10.89
CA TYR A 201 -9.57 6.22 -9.52
C TYR A 201 -9.43 4.71 -9.38
N ARG A 202 -9.80 3.93 -10.42
CA ARG A 202 -9.52 2.49 -10.47
C ARG A 202 -8.03 2.20 -10.33
N MET A 203 -7.19 2.96 -11.04
CA MET A 203 -5.74 2.82 -10.98
C MET A 203 -5.18 3.25 -9.61
N LEU A 204 -5.60 4.40 -9.08
CA LEU A 204 -5.17 4.88 -7.76
C LEU A 204 -5.55 3.91 -6.64
N HIS A 205 -6.79 3.41 -6.64
CA HIS A 205 -7.23 2.35 -5.73
C HIS A 205 -6.30 1.13 -5.83
N ARG A 206 -5.94 0.72 -7.05
CA ARG A 206 -5.07 -0.44 -7.23
C ARG A 206 -3.68 -0.22 -6.66
N LEU A 207 -3.09 0.95 -6.90
CA LEU A 207 -1.80 1.33 -6.32
C LEU A 207 -1.85 1.33 -4.79
N ILE A 208 -2.91 1.86 -4.18
CA ILE A 208 -3.13 1.79 -2.73
C ILE A 208 -3.20 0.32 -2.27
N SER A 209 -4.04 -0.47 -2.95
CA SER A 209 -4.33 -1.87 -2.59
C SER A 209 -3.10 -2.77 -2.65
N MET A 210 -2.10 -2.49 -3.50
CA MET A 210 -0.87 -3.28 -3.56
C MET A 210 0.23 -2.78 -2.61
N SER A 211 0.07 -1.57 -2.06
CA SER A 211 1.13 -0.91 -1.28
C SER A 211 0.84 -0.93 0.22
N LEU A 212 -0.21 -0.23 0.67
CA LEU A 212 -0.44 0.08 2.09
C LEU A 212 -1.56 -0.73 2.75
N THR A 213 -2.35 -1.47 1.96
CA THR A 213 -3.43 -2.31 2.49
C THR A 213 -3.27 -3.79 2.14
N HIS A 214 -2.61 -4.07 0.99
CA HIS A 214 -2.20 -5.37 0.47
C HIS A 214 -3.19 -6.52 0.71
N HIS A 215 -3.99 -6.77 -0.32
CA HIS A 215 -4.90 -7.90 -0.38
C HIS A 215 -4.65 -8.68 -1.67
N LYS A 216 -4.17 -9.93 -1.53
CA LYS A 216 -3.76 -10.82 -2.63
C LYS A 216 -4.77 -10.82 -3.78
N ASN A 217 -4.43 -10.16 -4.88
CA ASN A 217 -5.19 -10.04 -6.15
C ASN A 217 -6.71 -9.98 -6.00
N SER A 218 -7.17 -9.26 -4.98
CA SER A 218 -8.57 -9.07 -4.70
C SER A 218 -9.06 -7.82 -5.43
N GLU A 219 -10.17 -7.94 -6.15
CA GLU A 219 -10.90 -6.79 -6.68
C GLU A 219 -11.73 -6.08 -5.61
N ARG A 220 -11.85 -6.65 -4.41
CA ARG A 220 -12.62 -6.02 -3.32
C ARG A 220 -12.06 -4.65 -3.00
N VAL A 221 -12.95 -3.75 -2.60
CA VAL A 221 -12.62 -2.44 -2.06
C VAL A 221 -13.02 -2.42 -0.58
N PRO A 222 -12.11 -2.78 0.34
CA PRO A 222 -12.38 -2.65 1.77
C PRO A 222 -12.51 -1.18 2.20
N SER A 223 -13.10 -1.00 3.38
CA SER A 223 -13.32 0.30 4.02
C SER A 223 -12.03 1.11 4.24
N THR A 224 -10.87 0.45 4.38
CA THR A 224 -9.59 1.15 4.46
C THR A 224 -9.14 1.66 3.08
N ASP A 225 -9.22 0.82 2.05
CA ASP A 225 -8.83 1.17 0.69
C ASP A 225 -9.68 2.33 0.17
N LEU A 226 -11.00 2.29 0.46
CA LEU A 226 -11.92 3.37 0.13
C LEU A 226 -11.54 4.68 0.83
N TYR A 227 -11.19 4.63 2.12
CA TYR A 227 -10.76 5.80 2.88
C TYR A 227 -9.44 6.38 2.36
N PHE A 228 -8.47 5.53 2.03
CA PHE A 228 -7.20 5.98 1.44
C PHE A 228 -7.39 6.56 0.04
N LEU A 229 -8.33 6.01 -0.75
CA LEU A 229 -8.69 6.56 -2.05
C LEU A 229 -9.33 7.94 -1.88
N TRP A 230 -10.30 8.09 -0.97
CA TRP A 230 -10.91 9.38 -0.64
C TRP A 230 -9.86 10.43 -0.25
N ALA A 231 -9.00 10.09 0.71
CA ALA A 231 -7.92 10.97 1.16
C ALA A 231 -6.84 11.24 0.10
N LEU A 232 -6.85 10.54 -1.04
CA LEU A 232 -5.94 10.78 -2.16
C LEU A 232 -6.58 11.65 -3.23
N VAL A 233 -7.90 11.52 -3.45
CA VAL A 233 -8.61 12.22 -4.54
C VAL A 233 -9.38 13.46 -4.09
N THR A 234 -9.60 13.64 -2.79
CA THR A 234 -10.30 14.80 -2.25
C THR A 234 -9.31 15.96 -1.98
N PRO A 235 -9.51 17.14 -2.60
CA PRO A 235 -8.65 18.29 -2.37
C PRO A 235 -8.56 18.69 -0.89
N GLY A 236 -7.36 19.03 -0.43
CA GLY A 236 -7.11 19.43 0.96
C GLY A 236 -7.17 18.29 1.99
N ARG A 237 -7.44 17.05 1.56
CA ARG A 237 -7.36 15.86 2.41
C ARG A 237 -6.08 15.12 2.06
N HIS A 238 -5.22 14.90 3.04
CA HIS A 238 -3.93 14.23 2.83
C HIS A 238 -3.69 13.19 3.90
N LEU A 239 -3.41 11.96 3.49
CA LEU A 239 -3.10 10.89 4.42
C LEU A 239 -1.73 11.12 5.07
N ASN A 240 -1.66 10.92 6.39
CA ASN A 240 -0.37 10.86 7.09
C ASN A 240 0.35 9.55 6.72
N LEU A 241 1.10 9.58 5.61
CA LEU A 241 1.80 8.42 5.07
C LEU A 241 2.74 7.71 6.07
N PRO A 242 3.47 8.41 6.96
CA PRO A 242 4.26 7.76 8.00
C PRO A 242 3.41 6.87 8.92
N VAL A 243 2.27 7.38 9.40
CA VAL A 243 1.34 6.62 10.25
C VAL A 243 0.74 5.45 9.48
N ALA A 244 0.33 5.67 8.23
CA ALA A 244 -0.23 4.61 7.39
C ALA A 244 0.77 3.47 7.15
N LEU A 245 2.04 3.80 6.86
CA LEU A 245 3.13 2.83 6.69
C LEU A 245 3.42 2.08 8.00
N ALA A 246 3.55 2.79 9.12
CA ALA A 246 3.84 2.18 10.42
C ALA A 246 2.71 1.23 10.87
N ALA A 247 1.45 1.64 10.68
CA ALA A 247 0.30 0.78 10.94
C ALA A 247 0.25 -0.45 10.01
N TYR A 248 0.61 -0.28 8.74
CA TYR A 248 0.68 -1.37 7.77
C TYR A 248 1.75 -2.40 8.19
N LEU A 249 3.00 -1.97 8.37
CA LEU A 249 4.12 -2.83 8.73
C LEU A 249 4.00 -3.39 10.15
N GLY A 250 3.57 -2.59 11.12
CA GLY A 250 3.47 -3.03 12.52
C GLY A 250 2.33 -4.01 12.80
N ARG A 251 1.31 -4.07 11.92
CA ARG A 251 0.07 -4.83 12.22
C ARG A 251 -0.44 -5.66 11.04
N ARG A 252 -0.64 -5.05 9.87
CA ARG A 252 -1.46 -5.65 8.80
C ARG A 252 -0.67 -6.57 7.88
N ALA A 253 0.55 -6.18 7.51
CA ALA A 253 1.39 -6.90 6.57
C ALA A 253 1.97 -8.21 7.13
N ARG A 254 1.81 -8.44 8.44
CA ARG A 254 2.46 -9.53 9.19
C ARG A 254 1.82 -10.92 9.00
N GLY A 255 0.69 -11.03 8.31
CA GLY A 255 0.04 -12.32 8.02
C GLY A 255 -0.51 -13.09 9.23
N LEU A 256 -0.72 -12.42 10.38
CA LEU A 256 -1.15 -13.10 11.62
C LEU A 256 -2.61 -13.56 11.63
N ARG A 257 -3.44 -13.11 10.69
CA ARG A 257 -4.88 -13.42 10.67
C ARG A 257 -5.16 -14.58 9.70
N GLY A 258 -5.67 -15.69 10.22
CA GLY A 258 -6.11 -16.83 9.40
C GLY A 258 -5.06 -17.22 8.36
N ASP A 259 -5.46 -17.38 7.10
CA ASP A 259 -4.56 -17.73 5.99
C ASP A 259 -3.99 -16.50 5.25
N SER A 260 -4.02 -15.31 5.87
CA SER A 260 -3.45 -14.11 5.25
C SER A 260 -1.94 -14.28 5.03
N PRO A 261 -1.42 -13.94 3.82
CA PRO A 261 0.00 -14.00 3.56
C PRO A 261 0.76 -12.89 4.29
N ILE A 262 2.08 -13.03 4.34
CA ILE A 262 3.01 -11.99 4.74
C ILE A 262 3.26 -11.07 3.54
N CYS A 263 3.14 -9.77 3.71
CA CYS A 263 3.26 -8.76 2.65
C CYS A 263 4.34 -7.72 3.00
N GLY A 264 4.53 -6.70 2.16
CA GLY A 264 5.35 -5.52 2.51
C GLY A 264 6.87 -5.73 2.49
N GLY A 265 7.35 -6.86 1.97
CA GLY A 265 8.79 -7.16 1.98
C GLY A 265 9.67 -6.18 1.21
N HIS A 266 9.14 -5.51 0.20
CA HIS A 266 9.88 -4.48 -0.55
C HIS A 266 10.21 -3.25 0.32
N PHE A 267 9.34 -2.89 1.27
CA PHE A 267 9.64 -1.84 2.26
C PHE A 267 10.74 -2.28 3.23
N ILE A 268 10.75 -3.54 3.63
CA ILE A 268 11.79 -4.07 4.54
C ILE A 268 13.14 -4.14 3.83
N THR A 269 13.19 -4.54 2.56
CA THR A 269 14.41 -4.47 1.77
C THR A 269 14.91 -3.04 1.63
N ARG A 270 14.01 -2.07 1.39
CA ARG A 270 14.36 -0.65 1.35
C ARG A 270 14.92 -0.16 2.69
N LEU A 271 14.33 -0.60 3.79
CA LEU A 271 14.80 -0.33 5.15
C LEU A 271 16.20 -0.96 5.38
N ALA A 272 16.40 -2.21 4.98
CA ALA A 272 17.69 -2.90 5.05
C ALA A 272 18.79 -2.17 4.26
N ARG A 273 18.45 -1.66 3.07
CA ARG A 273 19.33 -0.81 2.26
C ARG A 273 19.71 0.47 2.99
N SER A 274 18.76 1.12 3.67
CA SER A 274 19.04 2.32 4.48
C SER A 274 20.01 2.07 5.65
N TYR A 275 20.09 0.81 6.12
CA TYR A 275 21.05 0.35 7.14
C TYR A 275 22.29 -0.33 6.53
N GLN A 276 22.50 -0.21 5.22
CA GLN A 276 23.67 -0.74 4.51
C GLN A 276 23.81 -2.27 4.62
N LEU A 277 22.70 -2.99 4.79
CA LEU A 277 22.68 -4.45 4.92
C LEU A 277 22.63 -5.18 3.57
N MET A 278 22.53 -4.45 2.46
CA MET A 278 22.40 -5.00 1.10
C MET A 278 23.76 -5.34 0.47
N THR A 279 24.68 -5.93 1.24
CA THR A 279 25.99 -6.35 0.72
C THR A 279 25.87 -7.72 0.06
N ARG A 280 26.74 -8.00 -0.92
CA ARG A 280 26.78 -9.31 -1.61
C ARG A 280 27.01 -10.46 -0.64
N GLU A 281 27.79 -10.24 0.41
CA GLU A 281 28.04 -11.24 1.45
C GLU A 281 26.73 -11.63 2.16
N ILE A 282 25.92 -10.64 2.53
CA ILE A 282 24.67 -10.86 3.25
C ILE A 282 23.60 -11.48 2.34
N THR A 283 23.45 -10.98 1.12
CA THR A 283 22.32 -11.37 0.26
C THR A 283 22.52 -12.71 -0.44
N ARG A 284 23.75 -13.22 -0.56
CA ARG A 284 24.04 -14.52 -1.21
C ARG A 284 23.47 -15.72 -0.45
N SER A 285 23.31 -15.62 0.87
CA SER A 285 22.76 -16.69 1.71
C SER A 285 21.25 -16.63 1.87
N MET A 286 20.57 -15.70 1.19
CA MET A 286 19.16 -15.41 1.37
C MET A 286 18.31 -15.86 0.18
N VAL A 287 17.05 -16.21 0.47
CA VAL A 287 16.05 -16.43 -0.56
C VAL A 287 15.46 -15.08 -0.95
N PHE A 288 15.53 -14.73 -2.23
CA PHE A 288 14.93 -13.50 -2.74
C PHE A 288 13.87 -13.76 -3.81
N HIS A 289 12.90 -12.85 -3.87
CA HIS A 289 11.83 -12.84 -4.87
C HIS A 289 11.74 -11.46 -5.52
N ASP A 290 11.80 -11.41 -6.85
CA ASP A 290 11.66 -10.15 -7.58
C ASP A 290 10.20 -9.69 -7.63
N MET A 291 10.01 -8.38 -7.44
CA MET A 291 8.75 -7.73 -7.81
C MET A 291 8.60 -7.74 -9.33
N ARG A 292 7.43 -8.18 -9.78
CA ARG A 292 7.08 -8.19 -11.20
C ARG A 292 6.13 -7.04 -11.52
N PRO A 293 6.26 -6.40 -12.69
CA PRO A 293 5.26 -5.45 -13.13
C PRO A 293 3.86 -6.07 -13.16
N MET A 294 2.85 -5.25 -12.86
CA MET A 294 1.46 -5.64 -13.05
C MET A 294 1.24 -6.13 -14.49
N SER A 295 0.56 -7.26 -14.65
CA SER A 295 0.31 -7.80 -15.99
C SER A 295 -0.65 -6.90 -16.77
N LEU A 296 -0.44 -6.80 -18.09
CA LEU A 296 -1.37 -6.15 -19.00
C LEU A 296 -2.79 -6.73 -18.88
N GLN A 297 -2.89 -8.06 -18.74
CA GLN A 297 -4.16 -8.75 -18.54
C GLN A 297 -4.93 -8.23 -17.32
N LEU A 298 -4.23 -7.91 -16.22
CA LEU A 298 -4.86 -7.36 -15.02
C LEU A 298 -5.32 -5.91 -15.25
N LEU A 299 -4.51 -5.10 -15.93
CA LEU A 299 -4.90 -3.72 -16.28
C LEU A 299 -6.11 -3.68 -17.22
N GLU A 300 -6.18 -4.62 -18.17
CA GLU A 300 -7.33 -4.81 -19.06
C GLU A 300 -8.56 -5.33 -18.31
N SER A 301 -8.42 -6.33 -17.44
CA SER A 301 -9.54 -6.87 -16.65
C SER A 301 -10.11 -5.84 -15.68
N MET A 302 -9.25 -4.98 -15.15
CA MET A 302 -9.63 -3.83 -14.33
C MET A 302 -10.21 -2.67 -15.12
N ARG A 303 -10.28 -2.76 -16.45
CA ARG A 303 -10.81 -1.70 -17.32
C ARG A 303 -10.00 -0.40 -17.20
N VAL A 304 -8.69 -0.49 -16.96
CA VAL A 304 -7.77 0.66 -16.95
C VAL A 304 -7.19 0.90 -18.34
N LEU A 305 -6.79 -0.19 -19.01
CA LEU A 305 -6.27 -0.16 -20.37
C LEU A 305 -7.16 -0.98 -21.30
N GLU A 306 -7.18 -0.59 -22.57
CA GLU A 306 -7.85 -1.33 -23.64
C GLU A 306 -7.05 -1.31 -24.92
N ARG A 307 -7.27 -2.30 -25.78
CA ARG A 307 -6.68 -2.36 -27.11
C ARG A 307 -7.67 -1.79 -28.11
N GLY A 308 -7.23 -0.77 -28.85
CA GLY A 308 -8.00 -0.26 -29.99
C GLY A 308 -8.09 -1.29 -31.12
N GLY A 309 -8.93 -1.02 -32.12
CA GLY A 309 -9.05 -1.86 -33.32
C GLY A 309 -7.75 -1.98 -34.13
N ASP A 310 -6.81 -1.04 -33.92
CA ASP A 310 -5.46 -1.04 -34.47
C ASP A 310 -4.44 -1.81 -33.62
N GLY A 311 -4.88 -2.45 -32.52
CA GLY A 311 -4.04 -3.19 -31.59
C GLY A 311 -3.22 -2.31 -30.64
N VAL A 312 -3.32 -0.98 -30.74
CA VAL A 312 -2.59 -0.04 -29.88
C VAL A 312 -3.29 0.06 -28.53
N LEU A 313 -2.50 -0.05 -27.46
CA LEU A 313 -2.96 0.03 -26.08
C LEU A 313 -3.21 1.48 -25.69
N ARG A 314 -4.38 1.74 -25.09
CA ARG A 314 -4.80 3.08 -24.66
C ARG A 314 -5.42 3.03 -23.28
N VAL A 315 -5.44 4.16 -22.59
CA VAL A 315 -6.23 4.32 -21.36
C VAL A 315 -7.71 4.27 -21.74
N ARG A 316 -8.47 3.46 -21.02
CA ARG A 316 -9.91 3.37 -21.21
C ARG A 316 -10.59 4.64 -20.70
N ALA A 317 -11.56 5.16 -21.45
CA ALA A 317 -12.40 6.26 -20.99
C ALA A 317 -13.17 5.91 -19.70
N ASP A 318 -13.54 6.94 -18.95
CA ASP A 318 -14.37 6.80 -17.76
C ASP A 318 -15.76 6.24 -18.14
N ASP A 319 -16.35 5.48 -17.22
CA ASP A 319 -17.69 4.95 -17.43
C ASP A 319 -18.71 6.08 -17.32
N VAL A 320 -19.54 6.25 -18.35
CA VAL A 320 -20.64 7.21 -18.34
C VAL A 320 -21.66 6.77 -17.29
N ALA A 321 -22.20 7.72 -16.51
CA ALA A 321 -23.34 7.41 -15.65
C ALA A 321 -24.54 7.10 -16.56
N ASP A 322 -25.23 5.98 -16.32
CA ASP A 322 -26.48 5.71 -17.02
C ASP A 322 -27.45 6.87 -16.75
N GLU A 323 -27.80 7.66 -17.78
CA GLU A 323 -28.86 8.67 -17.73
C GLU A 323 -30.27 8.04 -17.76
N GLU A 324 -30.40 6.73 -17.51
CA GLU A 324 -31.70 6.06 -17.48
C GLU A 324 -32.40 6.27 -16.13
N GLY A 325 -33.16 7.37 -16.07
CA GLY A 325 -34.06 7.64 -14.94
C GLY A 325 -34.97 8.87 -15.08
N ALA A 326 -34.89 9.67 -16.15
CA ALA A 326 -35.91 10.66 -16.45
C ALA A 326 -37.10 9.97 -17.13
N ALA A 327 -37.95 9.32 -16.34
CA ALA A 327 -39.24 8.84 -16.82
C ALA A 327 -40.03 10.04 -17.40
N GLU A 328 -40.25 10.04 -18.71
CA GLU A 328 -41.26 10.91 -19.32
C GLU A 328 -42.58 10.75 -18.56
N PRO A 329 -43.25 11.85 -18.16
CA PRO A 329 -44.55 11.75 -17.50
C PRO A 329 -45.55 11.14 -18.48
N GLN A 330 -45.97 9.90 -18.22
CA GLN A 330 -47.06 9.28 -18.97
C GLN A 330 -48.31 10.18 -18.91
N PRO A 331 -49.01 10.40 -20.03
CA PRO A 331 -50.21 11.22 -20.04
C PRO A 331 -51.28 10.59 -19.14
N ARG A 332 -51.76 11.38 -18.17
CA ARG A 332 -52.84 11.00 -17.27
C ARG A 332 -54.04 10.51 -18.09
N ARG A 333 -54.42 9.25 -17.90
CA ARG A 333 -55.70 8.72 -18.38
C ARG A 333 -56.82 9.48 -17.67
N VAL A 334 -57.62 10.22 -18.44
CA VAL A 334 -58.88 10.80 -17.99
C VAL A 334 -59.87 9.66 -17.75
N PRO A 335 -60.48 9.53 -16.56
CA PRO A 335 -61.51 8.53 -16.34
C PRO A 335 -62.78 8.94 -17.09
N ARG A 336 -63.27 8.07 -17.95
CA ARG A 336 -64.63 8.17 -18.48
C ARG A 336 -65.62 7.86 -17.37
N ARG A 337 -66.37 8.86 -16.93
CA ARG A 337 -67.78 8.72 -16.55
C ARG A 337 -68.52 9.98 -16.94
#